data_AF-A0AA50YEF0-F1
#
_entry.id   AF-A0AA50YEF0-F1
#
_cell.length_a   1.000
_cell.length_b   1.000
_cell.length_c   1.000
_cell.angle_alpha   90.00
_cell.angle_beta   90.00
_cell.angle_gamma   90.00
#
_symmetry.space_group_name_H-M   'P 1'
#
loop_
_entity.id
_entity.type
_entity.pdbx_description
1 polymer ?
#
loop_
_entity_poly.entity_id
_entity_poly.type
_entity_poly.pdbx_seq_one_letter_code
_entity_poly.pdbx_strand_id
1 'polypeptide(L)' 'KCLEAARCLKRPVFIEDTSLCFKALEGLPGPYIKWFLEKLKPEGLYTLLSGWEDKSAEAVCTFAY' A
#
# COMPACT_ATOMS: atom_id res chain seq x y z
N LYS A 1 8.07 -5.27 -10.50
CA LYS A 1 8.11 -3.87 -10.99
C LYS A 1 9.51 -3.42 -11.38
N CYS A 2 10.53 -3.53 -10.50
CA CYS A 2 11.89 -3.06 -10.79
C CYS A 2 12.49 -3.72 -12.04
N LEU A 3 12.41 -5.05 -12.13
CA LEU A 3 12.87 -5.82 -13.29
C LEU A 3 12.23 -5.37 -14.61
N GLU A 4 10.94 -5.02 -14.59
CA GLU A 4 10.24 -4.54 -15.79
C GLU A 4 10.70 -3.12 -16.17
N ALA A 5 10.89 -2.24 -15.20
CA ALA A 5 11.47 -0.92 -15.44
C ALA A 5 12.90 -1.01 -16.01
N ALA A 6 13.73 -1.91 -15.48
CA ALA A 6 15.07 -2.17 -15.98
C ALA A 6 15.05 -2.70 -17.42
N ARG A 7 14.13 -3.63 -17.73
CA ARG A 7 13.94 -4.18 -19.08
C ARG A 7 13.58 -3.11 -20.11
N CYS A 8 12.67 -2.20 -19.75
CA CYS A 8 12.23 -1.12 -20.63
C CYS A 8 13.30 -0.04 -20.82
N LEU A 9 14.00 0.35 -19.75
CA LEU A 9 14.92 1.49 -19.78
C LEU A 9 16.38 1.09 -20.11
N LYS A 10 16.71 -0.20 -20.05
CA LYS A 10 18.07 -0.75 -20.30
C LYS A 10 19.17 -0.03 -19.52
N ARG A 11 18.89 0.35 -18.29
CA ARG A 11 19.80 1.06 -17.37
C ARG A 11 19.45 0.70 -15.91
N PRO A 12 20.34 0.97 -14.94
CA PRO A 12 20.00 0.88 -13.53
C PRO A 12 18.77 1.74 -13.22
N VAL A 13 17.84 1.19 -12.45
CA VAL A 13 16.59 1.85 -12.08
C VAL A 13 16.41 1.74 -10.57
N PHE A 14 15.72 2.71 -10.00
CA PHE A 14 15.35 2.70 -8.59
C PHE A 14 13.85 2.94 -8.52
N ILE A 15 13.12 2.08 -7.82
CA ILE A 15 11.68 2.19 -7.65
C ILE A 15 11.32 2.12 -6.16
N GLU A 16 10.19 2.73 -5.83
CA GLU A 16 9.59 2.72 -4.50
C GLU A 16 8.13 2.30 -4.60
N ASP A 17 7.68 1.47 -3.66
CA ASP A 17 6.27 1.14 -3.45
C ASP A 17 5.89 1.35 -1.98
N THR A 18 4.72 1.94 -1.76
CA THR A 18 4.18 2.20 -0.41
C THR A 18 2.84 1.49 -0.21
N SER A 19 2.68 0.83 0.93
CA SER A 19 1.45 0.15 1.34
C SER A 19 1.00 0.57 2.73
N LEU A 20 -0.31 0.47 2.98
CA LEU A 20 -0.91 0.62 4.31
C LEU A 20 -1.62 -0.68 4.67
N CYS A 21 -1.14 -1.35 5.72
CA CYS A 21 -1.55 -2.68 6.11
C CYS A 21 -2.33 -2.63 7.42
N PHE A 22 -3.64 -2.87 7.40
CA PHE A 22 -4.43 -2.99 8.62
C PHE A 22 -4.38 -4.42 9.15
N LYS A 23 -4.01 -4.58 10.42
CA LYS A 23 -3.88 -5.91 11.03
C LYS A 23 -5.22 -6.65 11.07
N ALA A 24 -6.31 -5.92 11.36
CA ALA A 24 -7.66 -6.46 11.37
C ALA A 24 -8.16 -6.93 9.99
N LEU A 25 -7.55 -6.49 8.89
CA LEU A 25 -7.89 -6.92 7.53
C LEU A 25 -6.77 -7.78 6.91
N GLU A 26 -5.99 -8.46 7.75
CA GLU A 26 -4.90 -9.34 7.32
C GLU A 26 -3.90 -8.64 6.37
N GLY A 27 -3.63 -7.36 6.62
CA GLY A 27 -2.70 -6.54 5.84
C GLY A 27 -3.32 -5.80 4.66
N LEU A 28 -4.63 -5.91 4.43
CA LEU A 28 -5.33 -5.06 3.46
C LEU A 28 -5.52 -3.62 4.00
N PRO A 29 -5.67 -2.61 3.12
CA PRO A 29 -5.62 -2.67 1.65
C PRO A 29 -4.22 -2.89 1.06
N GLY A 30 -3.16 -2.77 1.87
CA GLY A 30 -1.79 -3.04 1.48
C GLY A 30 -1.35 -2.19 0.28
N PRO A 31 -0.79 -2.78 -0.78
CA PRO A 31 -0.31 -2.04 -1.96
C PRO A 31 -1.45 -1.40 -2.78
N TYR A 32 -2.71 -1.70 -2.46
CA TYR A 32 -3.88 -1.12 -3.12
C TYR A 32 -4.37 0.17 -2.46
N ILE A 33 -3.66 0.67 -1.44
CA ILE A 33 -4.06 1.85 -0.66
C ILE A 33 -4.40 3.07 -1.53
N LYS A 34 -3.72 3.27 -2.67
CA LYS A 34 -4.02 4.36 -3.61
C LYS A 34 -5.50 4.37 -4.02
N TRP A 35 -6.06 3.21 -4.36
CA TRP A 35 -7.43 3.10 -4.86
C TRP A 35 -8.45 3.21 -3.73
N PHE A 36 -8.15 2.59 -2.58
CA PHE A 36 -8.98 2.70 -1.39
C PHE A 36 -9.06 4.16 -0.92
N LEU A 37 -7.93 4.86 -0.85
CA LEU A 37 -7.90 6.27 -0.49
C LEU A 37 -8.66 7.15 -1.48
N GLU A 38 -8.55 6.89 -2.78
CA GLU A 38 -9.26 7.67 -3.80
C GLU A 38 -10.79 7.57 -3.64
N LYS A 39 -11.30 6.35 -3.42
CA LYS A 39 -12.73 6.06 -3.36
C LYS A 39 -13.34 6.31 -1.98
N LEU A 40 -12.65 5.95 -0.90
CA LEU A 40 -13.17 6.00 0.46
C LEU A 40 -12.80 7.30 1.19
N LYS A 41 -11.75 7.99 0.74
CA LYS A 41 -11.12 9.11 1.47
C LYS A 41 -10.59 8.66 2.85
N PRO A 42 -9.82 9.49 3.58
CA PRO A 42 -9.31 9.13 4.90
C PRO A 42 -10.43 8.69 5.88
N GLU A 43 -11.59 9.33 5.81
CA GLU A 43 -12.73 9.07 6.69
C GLU A 43 -13.32 7.67 6.45
N GLY A 44 -13.39 7.25 5.18
CA GLY A 44 -13.87 5.92 4.83
C GLY A 44 -12.87 4.82 5.17
N LEU A 45 -11.56 5.10 5.19
CA LEU A 45 -10.54 4.16 5.66
C LEU A 45 -10.68 3.87 7.16
N TYR A 46 -10.92 4.90 7.98
CA TYR A 46 -11.22 4.71 9.40
C TYR A 46 -12.54 3.95 9.60
N THR A 47 -13.58 4.32 8.84
CA THR A 47 -14.90 3.67 8.90
C THR A 47 -14.84 2.20 8.51
N LEU A 48 -13.97 1.82 7.57
CA LEU A 48 -13.72 0.43 7.16
C LEU A 48 -13.34 -0.46 8.35
N LEU A 49 -12.61 0.11 9.31
CA LEU A 49 -12.19 -0.60 10.51
C LEU A 49 -13.22 -0.57 11.63
N SER A 50 -14.32 0.18 11.53
CA SER A 50 -15.26 0.44 12.63
C SER A 50 -15.75 -0.84 13.34
N GLY A 51 -16.03 -1.92 12.60
CA GLY A 51 -16.49 -3.21 13.14
C GLY A 51 -15.43 -4.11 13.78
N TRP A 52 -14.16 -3.70 13.77
CA TRP A 52 -13.04 -4.48 14.33
C TRP A 52 -12.56 -3.89 15.65
N GLU A 53 -12.17 -4.70 16.63
CA GLU A 53 -11.56 -4.16 17.86
C GLU A 53 -10.14 -3.65 17.60
N ASP A 54 -9.37 -4.39 16.80
CA ASP A 54 -8.00 -4.04 16.44
C ASP A 54 -7.99 -2.93 15.37
N LYS A 55 -7.36 -1.80 15.69
CA LYS A 55 -7.18 -0.65 14.78
C LYS A 55 -5.72 -0.44 14.37
N SER A 56 -4.83 -1.37 14.74
CA SER A 56 -3.42 -1.26 14.42
C SER A 56 -3.16 -1.36 12.93
N ALA A 57 -2.19 -0.57 12.48
CA ALA A 57 -1.85 -0.42 11.08
C ALA A 57 -0.34 -0.23 10.94
N GLU A 58 0.21 -0.72 9.83
CA GLU A 58 1.61 -0.51 9.46
C GLU A 58 1.69 0.19 8.10
N ALA A 59 2.46 1.27 8.03
CA ALA A 59 2.87 1.86 6.78
C ALA A 59 4.20 1.23 6.36
N VAL A 60 4.22 0.58 5.20
CA VAL A 60 5.39 -0.13 4.70
C VAL A 60 5.86 0.54 3.41
N CYS A 61 7.14 0.90 3.38
CA CYS A 61 7.81 1.42 2.19
C CYS A 61 8.84 0.38 1.74
N THR A 62 8.81 0.01 0.46
CA THR A 62 9.74 -0.94 -0.15
C THR A 62 10.49 -0.29 -1.29
N PHE A 63 11.81 -0.27 -1.19
CA PHE A 63 12.70 0.13 -2.27
C PHE A 63 13.19 -1.09 -3.04
N ALA A 64 13.26 -0.97 -4.37
CA ALA A 64 13.90 -1.97 -5.21
C ALA A 64 14.82 -1.29 -6.24
N TYR A 65 15.98 -1.91 -6.45
CA TYR A 65 17.06 -1.47 -7.32
C TYR A 65 17.46 -2.62 -8.25
#